data_AF-A0A511VCL3-F1
#
_entry.id   AF-A0A511VCL3-F1
#
_cell.length_a   1.000
_cell.length_b   1.000
_cell.length_c   1.000
_cell.angle_alpha   90.00
_cell.angle_beta   90.00
_cell.angle_gamma   90.00
#
_symmetry.space_group_name_H-M   'P 1'
#
loop_
_entity.id
_entity.type
_entity.pdbx_description
1 polymer ?
#
loop_
_entity_poly.entity_id
_entity_poly.type
_entity_poly.pdbx_seq_one_letter_code
_entity_poly.pdbx_strand_id
1 'polypeptide(L)'
;MSDALTSPTHITIPEHLYGSQYWRPVIYLFTQHTKLRQYIHYVDFKGERIDVTKLKRAARVWSQSEKFILSLALHCFNERNKINLGDMDYLDSYHKRMVFEALHLRYGGRG
;
A
#
# COMPACT_ATOMS: atom_id res chain seq x y z
N MET A 1 32.16 14.34 -18.60
CA MET A 1 31.56 14.22 -17.26
C MET A 1 30.23 13.54 -17.48
N SER A 2 30.17 12.24 -17.17
CA SER A 2 29.08 11.36 -17.57
C SER A 2 27.89 11.51 -16.64
N ASP A 3 26.73 11.81 -17.21
CA ASP A 3 25.44 11.74 -16.54
C ASP A 3 25.20 10.30 -16.07
N ALA A 4 25.02 10.14 -14.75
CA ALA A 4 24.60 8.89 -14.16
C ALA A 4 23.15 8.61 -14.58
N LEU A 5 23.01 7.71 -15.56
CA LEU A 5 21.78 7.01 -15.89
C LEU A 5 21.21 6.42 -14.60
N THR A 6 20.19 7.08 -14.06
CA THR A 6 19.42 6.57 -12.93
C THR A 6 18.68 5.33 -13.44
N SER A 7 19.25 4.16 -13.14
CA SER A 7 18.68 2.87 -13.46
C SER A 7 17.28 2.77 -12.84
N PRO A 8 16.32 2.08 -13.46
CA PRO A 8 15.03 1.84 -12.85
C PRO A 8 15.26 1.14 -11.51
N THR A 9 14.87 1.79 -10.42
CA THR A 9 15.05 1.27 -9.06
C THR A 9 14.36 -0.08 -8.97
N HIS A 10 15.11 -1.17 -9.06
CA HIS A 10 14.58 -2.50 -8.84
C HIS A 10 14.22 -2.61 -7.36
N ILE A 11 12.93 -2.63 -7.05
CA ILE A 11 12.45 -2.67 -5.67
C ILE A 11 12.62 -4.10 -5.18
N THR A 12 13.64 -4.31 -4.34
CA THR A 12 13.85 -5.58 -3.65
C THR A 12 13.10 -5.54 -2.33
N ILE A 13 12.10 -6.41 -2.19
CA ILE A 13 11.34 -6.61 -0.96
C ILE A 13 12.06 -7.70 -0.14
N PRO A 14 12.51 -7.44 1.09
CA PRO A 14 13.11 -8.46 1.94
C PRO A 14 12.14 -9.62 2.25
N GLU A 15 12.65 -10.85 2.24
CA GLU A 15 11.83 -12.06 2.34
C GLU A 15 10.98 -12.11 3.61
N HIS A 16 11.52 -11.64 4.74
CA HIS A 16 10.82 -11.67 6.03
C HIS A 16 9.54 -10.81 6.04
N LEU A 17 9.44 -9.81 5.15
CA LEU A 17 8.24 -8.97 5.05
C LEU A 17 7.04 -9.73 4.48
N TYR A 18 7.25 -10.78 3.68
CA TYR A 18 6.18 -11.65 3.20
C TYR A 18 5.57 -12.52 4.31
N GLY A 19 6.25 -12.66 5.45
CA GLY A 19 5.70 -13.29 6.66
C GLY A 19 5.00 -12.32 7.60
N SER A 20 5.22 -11.01 7.46
CA SER A 20 4.72 -10.01 8.41
C SER A 20 3.25 -9.65 8.17
N GLN A 21 2.43 -9.78 9.20
CA GLN A 21 1.03 -9.33 9.19
C GLN A 21 0.85 -7.83 8.92
N TYR A 22 1.88 -7.01 9.10
CA TYR A 22 1.85 -5.56 8.83
C TYR A 22 2.25 -5.26 7.40
N TRP A 23 3.21 -6.00 6.85
CA TRP A 23 3.77 -5.74 5.54
C TRP A 23 3.09 -6.50 4.40
N ARG A 24 2.62 -7.73 4.63
CA ARG A 24 1.89 -8.52 3.62
C ARG A 24 0.76 -7.74 2.92
N PRO A 25 -0.18 -7.10 3.64
CA PRO A 25 -1.24 -6.31 2.99
C PRO A 25 -0.70 -5.09 2.24
N VAL A 26 0.36 -4.44 2.75
CA VAL A 26 1.00 -3.29 2.08
C VAL A 26 1.63 -3.74 0.77
N ILE A 27 2.44 -4.80 0.80
CA ILE A 27 3.09 -5.38 -0.37
C ILE A 27 2.05 -5.78 -1.40
N TYR A 28 1.00 -6.49 -0.99
CA TYR A 28 -0.09 -6.89 -1.87
C TYR A 28 -0.74 -5.69 -2.55
N LEU A 29 -1.21 -4.69 -1.78
CA LEU A 29 -1.90 -3.52 -2.34
C LEU A 29 -0.99 -2.68 -3.26
N PHE A 30 0.27 -2.46 -2.89
CA PHE A 30 1.22 -1.67 -3.69
C PHE A 30 1.72 -2.40 -4.95
N THR A 31 1.67 -3.73 -4.99
CA THR A 31 2.09 -4.50 -6.18
C THR A 31 0.93 -4.77 -7.14
N GLN A 32 -0.30 -4.93 -6.64
CA GLN A 32 -1.47 -5.24 -7.46
C GLN A 32 -2.21 -3.99 -7.97
N HIS A 33 -2.27 -2.91 -7.18
CA HIS A 33 -3.03 -1.72 -7.57
C HIS A 33 -2.18 -0.76 -8.42
N THR A 34 -2.61 -0.51 -9.67
CA THR A 34 -1.85 0.32 -10.63
C THR A 34 -1.51 1.71 -10.09
N LYS A 35 -2.44 2.42 -9.44
CA LYS A 35 -2.14 3.71 -8.81
C LYS A 35 -1.09 3.61 -7.70
N LEU A 36 -1.30 2.79 -6.67
CA LEU A 36 -0.34 2.66 -5.56
C LEU A 36 1.04 2.22 -6.04
N ARG A 37 1.12 1.34 -7.03
CA ARG A 37 2.39 0.91 -7.64
C ARG A 37 3.19 2.07 -8.23
N GLN A 38 2.55 3.13 -8.73
CA GLN A 38 3.24 4.35 -9.19
C GLN A 38 3.91 5.13 -8.05
N TYR A 39 3.54 4.86 -6.80
CA TYR A 39 4.01 5.56 -5.60
C TYR A 39 4.79 4.64 -4.63
N ILE A 40 5.17 3.45 -5.09
CA ILE A 40 5.90 2.46 -4.30
C ILE A 40 7.29 2.97 -3.86
N HIS A 41 7.86 3.98 -4.54
CA HIS A 41 9.11 4.64 -4.14
C HIS A 41 9.00 5.43 -2.83
N TYR A 42 7.79 5.62 -2.29
CA TYR A 42 7.57 6.15 -0.94
C TYR A 42 7.53 5.04 0.14
N VAL A 43 7.76 3.79 -0.25
CA VAL A 43 7.84 2.63 0.64
C VAL A 43 9.29 2.13 0.68
N ASP A 44 9.94 2.35 1.81
CA ASP A 44 11.26 1.80 2.09
C ASP A 44 11.12 0.44 2.76
N PHE A 45 11.14 -0.62 1.95
CA PHE A 45 11.06 -1.99 2.45
C PHE A 45 12.31 -2.41 3.24
N LYS A 46 13.49 -1.85 2.96
CA LYS A 46 14.73 -2.22 3.68
C LYS A 46 14.77 -1.57 5.06
N GLY A 47 14.41 -0.30 5.14
CA GLY A 47 14.29 0.43 6.39
C GLY A 47 12.94 0.25 7.10
N GLU A 48 12.05 -0.57 6.54
CA GLU A 48 10.69 -0.83 7.03
C GLU A 48 9.92 0.46 7.37
N ARG A 49 9.91 1.40 6.43
CA ARG A 49 9.29 2.71 6.60
C ARG A 49 8.42 3.09 5.42
N ILE A 50 7.35 3.83 5.71
CA ILE A 50 6.46 4.40 4.71
C ILE A 50 6.42 5.91 4.91
N ASP A 51 6.67 6.68 3.85
CA ASP A 51 6.49 8.14 3.85
C ASP A 51 5.00 8.49 3.72
N VAL A 52 4.29 8.36 4.84
CA VAL A 52 2.84 8.59 4.94
C VAL A 52 2.47 10.01 4.49
N THR A 53 3.29 11.00 4.82
CA THR A 53 3.03 12.40 4.49
C THR A 53 3.07 12.63 2.98
N LYS A 54 4.10 12.12 2.29
CA LYS A 54 4.18 12.23 0.82
C LYS A 54 3.06 11.46 0.12
N LEU A 55 2.72 10.26 0.59
CA LEU A 55 1.61 9.48 0.05
C LEU A 55 0.27 10.19 0.20
N LYS A 56 -0.06 10.70 1.39
CA LYS A 56 -1.31 11.45 1.61
C LYS A 56 -1.35 12.73 0.79
N ARG A 57 -0.21 13.42 0.62
CA ARG A 57 -0.11 14.61 -0.23
C ARG A 57 -0.38 14.27 -1.70
N ALA A 58 0.22 13.20 -2.22
CA ALA A 58 -0.02 12.72 -3.57
C ALA A 58 -1.49 12.32 -3.78
N ALA A 59 -2.08 11.67 -2.78
CA ALA A 59 -3.44 11.17 -2.85
C ALA A 59 -4.54 12.24 -2.83
N ARG A 60 -4.22 13.53 -2.59
CA ARG A 60 -5.22 14.62 -2.54
C ARG A 60 -6.11 14.66 -3.80
N VAL A 61 -5.51 14.41 -4.96
CA VAL A 61 -6.16 14.45 -6.27
C VAL A 61 -6.64 13.07 -6.77
N TRP A 62 -6.47 12.02 -5.99
CA TRP A 62 -6.93 10.68 -6.36
C TRP A 62 -8.44 10.55 -6.18
N SER A 63 -9.01 9.53 -6.83
CA SER A 63 -10.40 9.14 -6.62
C SER A 63 -10.65 8.67 -5.18
N GLN A 64 -11.91 8.68 -4.75
CA GLN A 64 -12.28 8.22 -3.40
C GLN A 64 -11.91 6.75 -3.17
N SER A 65 -12.11 5.90 -4.18
CA SER A 65 -11.68 4.50 -4.17
C SER A 65 -10.17 4.35 -3.93
N GLU A 66 -9.35 5.08 -4.69
CA GLU A 66 -7.89 5.03 -4.54
C GLU A 66 -7.42 5.56 -3.18
N LYS A 67 -8.05 6.63 -2.67
CA LYS A 67 -7.80 7.17 -1.33
C LYS A 67 -8.13 6.15 -0.26
N PHE A 68 -9.23 5.42 -0.40
CA PHE A 68 -9.61 4.36 0.53
C PHE A 68 -8.57 3.25 0.55
N ILE A 69 -8.16 2.75 -0.62
CA ILE A 69 -7.17 1.66 -0.73
C ILE A 69 -5.83 2.08 -0.13
N LEU A 70 -5.38 3.32 -0.36
CA LEU A 70 -4.19 3.86 0.32
C LEU A 70 -4.39 3.91 1.83
N SER A 71 -5.52 4.43 2.30
CA SER A 71 -5.81 4.55 3.72
C SER A 71 -5.82 3.18 4.41
N LEU A 72 -6.36 2.16 3.73
CA LEU A 72 -6.32 0.78 4.18
C LEU A 72 -4.89 0.23 4.25
N ALA A 73 -4.07 0.42 3.22
CA ALA A 73 -2.66 -0.02 3.25
C ALA A 73 -1.91 0.61 4.44
N LEU A 74 -2.12 1.91 4.66
CA LEU A 74 -1.52 2.64 5.77
C LEU A 74 -2.07 2.22 7.15
N HIS A 75 -3.35 1.85 7.22
CA HIS A 75 -3.97 1.29 8.41
C HIS A 75 -3.38 -0.07 8.77
N CYS A 76 -3.25 -0.97 7.79
CA CYS A 76 -2.63 -2.27 8.00
C CYS A 76 -1.17 -2.18 8.47
N PHE A 77 -0.43 -1.15 8.02
CA PHE A 77 0.97 -0.97 8.41
C PHE A 77 1.15 -0.57 9.89
N ASN A 78 0.36 0.36 10.41
CA ASN A 78 0.62 0.93 11.74
C ASN A 78 -0.61 1.25 12.60
N GLU A 79 -1.82 0.90 12.16
CA GLU A 79 -3.14 1.06 12.83
C GLU A 79 -3.53 2.51 13.20
N ARG A 80 -2.60 3.46 13.11
CA ARG A 80 -2.81 4.88 13.42
C ARG A 80 -3.61 5.60 12.36
N ASN A 81 -3.68 5.04 11.15
CA ASN A 81 -4.47 5.61 10.07
C ASN A 81 -5.91 5.13 10.19
N LYS A 82 -6.83 6.02 10.59
CA LYS A 82 -8.25 5.70 10.65
C LYS A 82 -8.79 5.49 9.24
N ILE A 83 -9.62 4.45 9.09
CA ILE A 83 -10.39 4.19 7.88
C ILE A 83 -11.86 4.48 8.16
N ASN A 84 -12.55 5.07 7.18
CA ASN A 84 -14.00 5.17 7.19
C ASN A 84 -14.55 4.02 6.33
N LEU A 85 -15.25 3.07 6.92
CA LEU A 85 -15.80 1.93 6.18
C LEU A 85 -16.89 2.34 5.19
N GLY A 86 -17.56 3.49 5.39
CA GLY A 86 -18.52 4.01 4.41
C GLY A 86 -17.86 4.36 3.07
N ASP A 87 -16.55 4.62 3.05
CA ASP A 87 -15.83 4.85 1.80
C ASP A 87 -15.67 3.57 0.95
N MET A 88 -16.00 2.38 1.49
CA MET A 88 -16.02 1.13 0.73
C MET A 88 -17.09 1.13 -0.37
N ASP A 89 -18.11 1.97 -0.27
CA ASP A 89 -19.19 2.06 -1.27
C ASP A 89 -18.68 2.61 -2.62
N TYR A 90 -17.55 3.32 -2.62
CA TYR A 90 -16.91 3.83 -3.84
C TYR A 90 -16.06 2.79 -4.57
N LEU A 91 -15.86 1.60 -4.00
CA LEU A 91 -15.06 0.55 -4.60
C LEU A 91 -15.88 -0.21 -5.65
N ASP A 92 -15.29 -0.41 -6.83
CA ASP A 92 -15.78 -1.39 -7.79
C ASP A 92 -15.53 -2.83 -7.31
N SER A 93 -16.07 -3.82 -8.03
CA SER A 93 -15.94 -5.23 -7.68
C SER A 93 -14.48 -5.70 -7.61
N TYR A 94 -13.60 -5.14 -8.43
CA TYR A 94 -12.19 -5.49 -8.46
C TYR A 94 -11.46 -4.93 -7.23
N HIS A 95 -11.67 -3.66 -6.92
CA HIS A 95 -11.12 -2.99 -5.74
C HIS A 95 -11.65 -3.61 -4.44
N LYS A 96 -12.94 -4.00 -4.38
CA LYS A 96 -13.49 -4.74 -3.25
C LYS A 96 -12.74 -6.04 -3.00
N ARG A 97 -12.51 -6.84 -4.04
CA ARG A 97 -11.75 -8.10 -3.91
C ARG A 97 -10.35 -7.87 -3.36
N MET A 98 -9.62 -6.88 -3.86
CA MET A 98 -8.29 -6.55 -3.34
C MET A 98 -8.32 -6.11 -1.88
N VAL A 99 -9.31 -5.29 -1.51
CA VAL A 99 -9.48 -4.83 -0.13
C VAL A 99 -9.74 -6.02 0.81
N PHE A 100 -10.62 -6.95 0.43
CA PHE A 100 -10.89 -8.14 1.25
C PHE A 100 -9.68 -9.07 1.34
N GLU A 101 -8.93 -9.25 0.27
CA GLU A 101 -7.69 -10.04 0.31
C GLU A 101 -6.65 -9.39 1.23
N ALA A 102 -6.47 -8.07 1.18
CA ALA A 102 -5.58 -7.36 2.09
C ALA A 102 -6.01 -7.50 3.55
N LEU A 103 -7.32 -7.44 3.84
CA LEU A 103 -7.86 -7.69 5.17
C LEU A 103 -7.62 -9.14 5.62
N HIS A 104 -7.78 -10.12 4.71
CA HIS A 104 -7.48 -11.52 4.99
C HIS A 104 -5.98 -11.73 5.28
N LEU A 105 -5.08 -11.12 4.51
CA LEU A 105 -3.63 -11.15 4.78
C LEU A 105 -3.27 -10.53 6.14
N ARG A 106 -4.04 -9.53 6.58
CA ARG A 106 -3.85 -8.84 7.85
C ARG A 106 -4.40 -9.60 9.05
N TYR A 107 -5.59 -10.21 8.91
CA TYR A 107 -6.38 -10.73 10.04
C TYR A 107 -6.75 -12.21 9.94
N GLY A 108 -6.70 -12.82 8.76
CA GLY A 108 -7.22 -14.17 8.48
C GLY A 108 -6.46 -15.33 9.14
N GLY A 109 -5.22 -15.11 9.60
CA GLY A 109 -4.44 -16.10 10.35
C GLY A 109 -4.65 -16.07 11.87
N ARG A 110 -5.69 -15.37 12.38
CA ARG A 110 -6.00 -15.25 13.81
C ARG A 110 -7.12 -16.21 14.29
N GLY A 111 -7.35 -17.30 13.57
CA GLY A 111 -8.32 -18.35 13.92
C GLY A 111 -7.66 -19.54 14.61
#